data_AF-A0A423HW25-F1
#
_entry.id   AF-A0A423HW25-F1
#
_cell.length_a   1.000
_cell.length_b   1.000
_cell.length_c   1.000
_cell.angle_alpha   90.00
_cell.angle_beta   90.00
_cell.angle_gamma   90.00
#
_symmetry.space_group_name_H-M   'P 1'
#
loop_
_entity.id
_entity.type
_entity.pdbx_description
1 polymer ?
#
loop_
_entity_poly.entity_id
_entity_poly.type
_entity_poly.pdbx_seq_one_letter_code
_entity_poly.pdbx_strand_id
1 'polypeptide(L)'
;MNTPELIELHKRQLSEAEALSDSLSIEWEKGARSGADVTEIEDRIDATARLVKRLSLRLETLEDQLATEVEQDRVRRAAVLRDQVISKYETLALDYSKIKAAADKLTAQLERFNQQGIEVAEVDIRQLKRLGGSPLPRDISSIFVGNVFDANAFDDAWRTAHHMAVHGLENAAYIVG
;
A
#
# COMPACT_ATOMS: atom_id res chain seq x y z
N MET A 1 10.49 -21.47 -34.37
CA MET A 1 11.68 -21.55 -33.50
C MET A 1 11.82 -20.24 -32.78
N ASN A 2 11.86 -20.24 -31.45
CA ASN A 2 12.06 -19.02 -30.65
C ASN A 2 13.56 -18.66 -30.53
N THR A 3 13.88 -17.47 -30.03
CA THR A 3 15.27 -16.98 -29.88
C THR A 3 16.16 -17.95 -29.08
N PRO A 4 15.72 -18.52 -27.94
CA PRO A 4 16.48 -19.55 -27.22
C PRO A 4 16.77 -20.82 -28.06
N GLU A 5 15.79 -21.35 -28.78
CA GLU A 5 15.98 -22.52 -29.64
C GLU A 5 16.95 -22.22 -30.79
N LEU A 6 16.92 -21.01 -31.34
CA LEU A 6 17.88 -20.56 -32.36
C LEU A 6 19.30 -20.49 -31.82
N ILE A 7 19.48 -19.99 -30.60
CA ILE A 7 20.79 -19.94 -29.93
C ILE A 7 21.34 -21.35 -29.76
N GLU A 8 20.55 -22.28 -29.22
CA GLU A 8 21.00 -23.66 -29.00
C GLU A 8 21.34 -24.38 -30.31
N LEU A 9 20.56 -24.15 -31.37
CA LEU A 9 20.90 -24.66 -32.69
C LEU A 9 22.26 -24.12 -33.19
N HIS A 10 22.48 -22.81 -33.09
CA HIS A 10 23.71 -22.19 -33.61
C HIS A 10 24.93 -22.52 -32.76
N LYS A 11 24.77 -22.74 -31.44
CA LYS A 11 25.85 -23.26 -30.57
C LYS A 11 26.28 -24.64 -31.02
N ARG A 12 25.31 -25.52 -31.33
CA ARG A 12 25.60 -26.86 -31.84
C ARG A 12 26.32 -26.81 -33.17
N GLN A 13 25.83 -26.00 -34.11
CA GLN A 13 26.47 -25.80 -35.42
C GLN A 13 27.87 -25.20 -35.31
N LEU A 14 28.10 -24.27 -34.37
CA LEU A 14 29.42 -23.70 -34.13
C LEU A 14 30.40 -24.77 -33.62
N SER A 15 29.99 -25.56 -32.63
CA SER A 15 30.81 -26.65 -32.10
C SER A 15 31.15 -27.70 -33.17
N GLU A 16 30.19 -28.03 -34.04
CA GLU A 16 30.42 -28.93 -35.18
C GLU A 16 31.41 -28.34 -36.19
N ALA A 17 31.34 -27.03 -36.47
CA ALA A 17 32.26 -26.34 -37.38
C ALA A 17 33.68 -26.21 -36.79
N GLU A 18 33.80 -25.96 -35.48
CA GLU A 18 35.08 -25.94 -34.77
C GLU A 18 35.75 -27.33 -34.79
N ALA A 19 34.99 -28.39 -34.50
CA ALA A 19 35.49 -29.77 -34.57
C ALA A 19 35.93 -30.14 -36.00
N LEU A 20 35.21 -29.67 -37.03
CA LEU A 20 35.61 -29.85 -38.42
C LEU A 20 36.92 -29.10 -38.73
N SER A 21 37.07 -27.88 -38.24
CA SER A 21 38.31 -27.08 -38.40
C SER A 21 39.52 -27.79 -37.80
N ASP A 22 39.38 -28.37 -36.61
CA ASP A 22 40.44 -29.15 -35.96
C ASP A 22 40.79 -30.40 -36.77
N SER A 23 39.77 -31.13 -37.26
CA SER A 23 39.97 -32.31 -38.11
C SER A 23 40.71 -31.98 -39.40
N LEU A 24 40.31 -30.91 -40.09
CA LEU A 24 40.93 -30.46 -41.33
C LEU A 24 42.39 -30.03 -41.11
N SER A 25 42.68 -29.38 -39.98
CA SER A 25 44.04 -28.98 -39.63
C SER A 25 44.95 -30.20 -39.46
N ILE A 26 44.46 -31.26 -38.81
CA ILE A 26 45.20 -32.53 -38.66
C ILE A 26 45.41 -33.22 -40.01
N GLU A 27 44.40 -33.24 -40.89
CA GLU A 27 44.50 -33.81 -42.23
C GLU A 27 45.51 -33.06 -43.10
N TRP A 28 45.47 -31.72 -43.05
CA TRP A 28 46.42 -30.85 -43.74
C TRP A 28 47.86 -31.11 -43.29
N GLU A 29 48.11 -31.18 -41.97
CA GLU A 29 49.46 -31.46 -41.45
C GLU A 29 50.01 -32.82 -41.92
N LYS A 30 49.15 -33.85 -41.97
CA LYS A 30 49.54 -35.18 -42.45
C LYS A 30 49.85 -35.15 -43.95
N GLY A 31 49.02 -34.49 -44.75
CA GLY A 31 49.22 -34.35 -46.20
C GLY A 31 50.48 -33.55 -46.54
N ALA A 32 50.72 -32.45 -45.85
CA ALA A 32 51.90 -31.61 -46.04
C ALA A 32 53.20 -32.38 -45.72
N ARG A 33 53.20 -33.20 -44.66
CA ARG A 33 54.36 -34.04 -44.30
C ARG A 33 54.62 -35.19 -45.28
N SER A 34 53.58 -35.72 -45.92
CA SER A 34 53.71 -36.79 -46.92
C SER A 34 54.01 -36.28 -48.32
N GLY A 35 53.97 -34.95 -48.54
CA GLY A 35 54.14 -34.33 -49.85
C GLY A 35 52.93 -34.49 -50.77
N ALA A 36 51.76 -34.80 -50.21
CA ALA A 36 50.50 -34.84 -50.97
C ALA A 36 50.05 -33.43 -51.36
N ASP A 37 49.23 -33.33 -52.42
CA ASP A 37 48.53 -32.09 -52.75
C ASP A 37 47.45 -31.81 -51.67
N VAL A 38 47.57 -30.67 -51.00
CA VAL A 38 46.69 -30.25 -49.90
C VAL A 38 45.77 -29.08 -50.26
N THR A 39 45.76 -28.65 -51.53
CA THR A 39 45.05 -27.43 -51.96
C THR A 39 43.55 -27.47 -51.65
N GLU A 40 42.89 -28.62 -51.85
CA GLU A 40 41.47 -28.80 -51.52
C GLU A 40 41.21 -28.72 -50.00
N ILE A 41 42.15 -29.20 -49.18
CA ILE A 41 42.03 -29.13 -47.72
C ILE A 41 42.17 -27.68 -47.26
N GLU A 42 43.07 -26.91 -47.86
CA GLU A 42 43.24 -25.47 -47.59
C GLU A 42 41.96 -24.68 -47.90
N ASP A 43 41.34 -24.92 -49.06
CA ASP A 43 40.06 -24.30 -49.43
C ASP A 43 38.94 -24.63 -48.42
N ARG A 44 38.92 -25.88 -47.93
CA ARG A 44 37.95 -26.34 -46.92
C ARG A 44 38.21 -25.72 -45.55
N ILE A 45 39.47 -25.53 -45.15
CA ILE A 45 39.85 -24.82 -43.92
C ILE A 45 39.35 -23.37 -43.99
N ASP A 46 39.61 -22.68 -45.10
CA ASP A 46 39.18 -21.30 -45.32
C ASP A 46 37.65 -21.15 -45.29
N ALA A 47 36.93 -22.07 -45.94
CA ALA A 47 35.47 -22.09 -45.91
C ALA A 47 34.93 -22.31 -44.49
N THR A 48 35.55 -23.23 -43.73
CA THR A 48 35.17 -23.55 -42.35
C THR A 48 35.46 -22.38 -41.42
N ALA A 49 36.60 -21.70 -41.55
CA ALA A 49 36.93 -20.51 -40.77
C ALA A 49 35.92 -19.37 -41.00
N ARG A 50 35.48 -19.16 -42.25
CA ARG A 50 34.42 -18.19 -42.57
C ARG A 50 33.07 -18.59 -41.98
N LEU A 51 32.77 -19.89 -41.91
CA LEU A 51 31.55 -20.40 -41.28
C LEU A 51 31.56 -20.16 -39.77
N VAL A 52 32.64 -20.54 -39.09
CA VAL A 52 32.84 -20.31 -37.64
C VAL A 52 32.62 -18.83 -37.31
N LYS A 53 33.32 -17.92 -38.00
CA LYS A 53 33.16 -16.48 -37.79
C LYS A 53 31.71 -16.00 -37.95
N ARG A 54 31.00 -16.51 -38.96
CA ARG A 54 29.60 -16.15 -39.21
C ARG A 54 28.68 -16.65 -38.11
N LEU A 55 28.87 -17.88 -37.65
CA LEU A 55 28.09 -18.48 -36.57
C LEU A 55 28.34 -17.77 -35.24
N SER A 56 29.60 -17.43 -34.92
CA SER A 56 29.94 -16.65 -33.72
C SER A 56 29.25 -15.29 -33.71
N LEU A 57 29.34 -14.51 -34.80
CA LEU A 57 28.66 -13.21 -34.91
C LEU A 57 27.14 -13.35 -34.83
N ARG A 58 26.59 -14.43 -35.41
CA ARG A 58 25.15 -14.70 -35.35
C ARG A 58 24.70 -15.03 -33.93
N LEU A 59 25.49 -15.79 -33.18
CA LEU A 59 25.23 -16.10 -31.77
C LEU A 59 25.26 -14.83 -30.92
N GLU A 60 26.28 -14.00 -31.04
CA GLU A 60 26.38 -12.71 -30.34
C GLU A 60 25.12 -11.86 -30.58
N THR A 61 24.70 -11.74 -31.84
CA THR A 61 23.48 -11.00 -32.20
C THR A 61 22.21 -11.59 -31.56
N LEU A 62 22.11 -12.93 -31.52
CA LEU A 62 20.94 -13.60 -30.93
C LEU A 62 20.92 -13.48 -29.40
N GLU A 63 22.09 -13.49 -28.75
CA GLU A 63 22.21 -13.29 -27.31
C GLU A 63 21.81 -11.86 -26.91
N ASP A 64 22.22 -10.84 -27.68
CA ASP A 64 21.77 -9.45 -27.50
C ASP A 64 20.25 -9.29 -27.70
N GLN A 65 19.71 -9.97 -28.72
CA GLN A 65 18.26 -10.01 -28.96
C GLN A 65 17.52 -10.63 -27.77
N LEU A 66 17.99 -11.78 -27.26
CA LEU A 66 17.39 -12.43 -26.11
C LEU A 66 17.42 -11.54 -24.86
N ALA A 67 18.54 -10.86 -24.60
CA ALA A 67 18.63 -9.92 -23.49
C ALA A 67 17.61 -8.79 -23.60
N THR A 68 17.43 -8.25 -24.81
CA THR A 68 16.45 -7.20 -25.08
C THR A 68 15.01 -7.69 -24.90
N GLU A 69 14.69 -8.90 -25.39
CA GLU A 69 13.36 -9.51 -25.24
C GLU A 69 13.00 -9.74 -23.77
N VAL A 70 13.94 -10.26 -22.98
CA VAL A 70 13.75 -10.49 -21.54
C VAL A 70 13.48 -9.17 -20.80
N GLU A 71 14.23 -8.11 -21.11
CA GLU A 71 14.03 -6.81 -20.48
C GLU A 71 12.70 -6.18 -20.89
N GLN A 72 12.31 -6.28 -22.16
CA GLN A 72 11.01 -5.82 -22.63
C GLN A 72 9.85 -6.54 -21.92
N ASP A 73 9.96 -7.85 -21.74
CA ASP A 73 8.95 -8.62 -21.01
C ASP A 73 8.89 -8.25 -19.53
N ARG A 74 10.04 -7.97 -18.89
CA ARG A 74 10.09 -7.45 -17.52
C ARG A 74 9.36 -6.11 -17.41
N VAL A 75 9.64 -5.18 -18.33
CA VAL A 75 9.00 -3.86 -18.38
C VAL A 75 7.49 -3.98 -18.61
N ARG A 76 7.05 -4.86 -19.53
CA ARG A 76 5.62 -5.10 -19.79
C ARG A 76 4.90 -5.61 -18.55
N ARG A 77 5.47 -6.59 -17.84
CA ARG A 77 4.90 -7.11 -16.58
C ARG A 77 4.82 -6.03 -15.51
N ALA A 78 5.87 -5.21 -15.38
CA ALA A 78 5.88 -4.08 -14.45
C ALA A 78 4.80 -3.04 -14.79
N ALA A 79 4.57 -2.74 -16.07
CA ALA A 79 3.52 -1.83 -16.51
C ALA A 79 2.12 -2.33 -16.14
N VAL A 80 1.83 -3.63 -16.36
CA VAL A 80 0.55 -4.23 -15.96
C VAL A 80 0.33 -4.11 -14.45
N LEU A 81 1.34 -4.39 -13.62
CA LEU A 81 1.24 -4.25 -12.18
C LEU A 81 1.02 -2.79 -11.75
N ARG A 82 1.73 -1.85 -12.39
CA ARG A 82 1.54 -0.41 -12.15
C ARG A 82 0.10 0.00 -12.44
N ASP A 83 -0.45 -0.41 -13.58
CA ASP A 83 -1.80 -0.04 -13.98
C ASP A 83 -2.86 -0.66 -13.04
N GLN A 84 -2.64 -1.88 -12.57
CA GLN A 84 -3.47 -2.50 -11.51
C GLN A 84 -3.43 -1.71 -10.20
N VAL A 85 -2.24 -1.24 -9.79
CA VAL A 85 -2.08 -0.45 -8.57
C VAL A 85 -2.77 0.90 -8.70
N ILE A 86 -2.63 1.59 -9.84
CA ILE A 86 -3.32 2.86 -10.12
C ILE A 86 -4.83 2.68 -10.00
N SER A 87 -5.39 1.66 -10.65
CA SER A 87 -6.84 1.38 -10.59
C SER A 87 -7.35 1.14 -9.16
N LYS A 88 -6.55 0.44 -8.32
CA LYS A 88 -6.88 0.25 -6.90
C LYS A 88 -6.85 1.57 -6.12
N TYR A 89 -5.88 2.44 -6.37
CA TYR A 89 -5.83 3.77 -5.75
C TYR A 89 -7.00 4.66 -6.16
N GLU A 90 -7.41 4.61 -7.43
CA GLU A 90 -8.60 5.33 -7.90
C GLU A 90 -9.87 4.86 -7.18
N THR A 91 -10.02 3.55 -6.99
CA THR A 91 -11.15 2.96 -6.25
C THR A 91 -11.12 3.41 -4.79
N LEU A 92 -9.96 3.36 -4.15
CA LEU A 92 -9.78 3.79 -2.77
C LEU A 92 -10.09 5.29 -2.60
N ALA A 93 -9.69 6.14 -3.55
CA ALA A 93 -9.99 7.57 -3.52
C ALA A 93 -11.51 7.83 -3.61
N LEU A 94 -12.22 7.08 -4.46
CA LEU A 94 -13.68 7.16 -4.56
C LEU A 94 -14.35 6.73 -3.25
N ASP A 95 -13.90 5.63 -2.65
CA ASP A 95 -14.46 5.15 -1.38
C ASP A 95 -14.17 6.10 -0.22
N TYR A 96 -12.96 6.66 -0.16
CA TYR A 96 -12.64 7.73 0.79
C TYR A 96 -13.59 8.93 0.65
N SER A 97 -13.87 9.36 -0.58
CA SER A 97 -14.81 10.46 -0.83
C SER A 97 -16.23 10.14 -0.33
N LYS A 98 -16.69 8.89 -0.49
CA LYS A 98 -18.01 8.46 0.04
C LYS A 98 -18.02 8.45 1.56
N ILE A 99 -16.98 7.93 2.19
CA ILE A 99 -16.84 7.89 3.65
C ILE A 99 -16.84 9.32 4.21
N LYS A 100 -16.07 10.23 3.59
CA LYS A 100 -16.05 11.63 3.97
C LYS A 100 -17.44 12.28 3.90
N ALA A 101 -18.16 12.09 2.80
CA ALA A 101 -19.51 12.61 2.66
C ALA A 101 -20.49 12.04 3.71
N ALA A 102 -20.34 10.76 4.06
CA ALA A 102 -21.14 10.13 5.12
C ALA A 102 -20.80 10.71 6.51
N ALA A 103 -19.52 10.93 6.80
CA ALA A 103 -19.06 11.55 8.03
C ALA A 103 -19.59 12.98 8.17
N ASP A 104 -19.49 13.80 7.12
CA ASP A 104 -20.01 15.18 7.09
C ASP A 104 -21.52 15.20 7.37
N LYS A 105 -22.27 14.24 6.82
CA LYS A 105 -23.71 14.10 7.07
C LYS A 105 -24.02 13.72 8.52
N LEU A 106 -23.25 12.79 9.11
CA LEU A 106 -23.42 12.39 10.52
C LEU A 106 -23.09 13.56 11.46
N THR A 107 -22.02 14.32 11.19
CA THR A 107 -21.68 15.51 11.96
C THR A 107 -22.83 16.54 11.92
N ALA A 108 -23.38 16.82 10.74
CA ALA A 108 -24.52 17.73 10.61
C ALA A 108 -25.79 17.22 11.32
N GLN A 109 -26.00 15.90 11.37
CA GLN A 109 -27.13 15.31 12.12
C GLN A 109 -26.93 15.43 13.64
N LEU A 110 -25.72 15.21 14.14
CA LEU A 110 -25.38 15.35 15.55
C LEU A 110 -25.55 16.81 16.02
N GLU A 111 -25.12 17.79 15.22
CA GLU A 111 -25.33 19.20 15.52
C GLU A 111 -26.82 19.55 15.65
N ARG A 112 -27.66 19.05 14.73
CA ARG A 112 -29.12 19.24 14.81
C ARG A 112 -29.72 18.57 16.04
N PHE A 113 -29.30 17.36 16.35
CA PHE A 113 -29.79 16.65 17.54
C PHE A 113 -29.41 17.38 18.83
N ASN A 114 -28.16 17.85 18.93
CA ASN A 114 -27.71 18.65 20.06
C ASN A 114 -28.51 19.94 20.20
N GLN A 115 -28.76 20.64 19.09
CA GLN A 115 -29.58 21.84 19.08
C GLN A 115 -31.01 21.58 19.58
N GLN A 116 -31.64 20.50 19.11
CA GLN A 116 -32.97 20.08 19.59
C GLN A 116 -32.96 19.73 21.08
N GLY A 117 -31.92 19.05 21.56
CA GLY A 117 -31.76 18.75 22.98
C GLY A 117 -31.65 20.00 23.85
N ILE A 118 -30.90 21.01 23.38
CA ILE A 118 -30.81 22.33 24.03
C ILE A 118 -32.18 22.99 24.06
N GLU A 119 -32.91 23.02 22.95
CA GLU A 119 -34.24 23.65 22.88
C GLU A 119 -35.25 23.00 23.84
N VAL A 120 -35.27 21.67 23.94
CA VAL A 120 -36.11 20.94 24.90
C VAL A 120 -35.72 21.29 26.33
N ALA A 121 -34.43 21.25 26.66
CA ALA A 121 -33.94 21.62 27.98
C ALA A 121 -34.32 23.07 28.34
N GLU A 122 -34.26 24.00 27.39
CA GLU A 122 -34.68 25.39 27.60
C GLU A 122 -36.18 25.54 27.84
N VAL A 123 -37.02 24.73 27.20
CA VAL A 123 -38.48 24.70 27.45
C VAL A 123 -38.74 24.20 28.87
N ASP A 124 -38.10 23.10 29.27
CA ASP A 124 -38.25 22.52 30.60
C ASP A 124 -37.77 23.49 31.69
N ILE A 125 -36.61 24.12 31.51
CA ILE A 125 -36.10 25.17 32.41
C ILE A 125 -37.09 26.34 32.52
N ARG A 126 -37.69 26.77 31.41
CA ARG A 126 -38.70 27.84 31.42
C ARG A 126 -39.96 27.42 32.18
N GLN A 127 -40.40 26.18 32.02
CA GLN A 127 -41.56 25.64 32.75
C GLN A 127 -41.29 25.53 34.25
N LEU A 128 -40.11 25.02 34.65
CA LEU A 128 -39.68 24.95 36.04
C LEU A 128 -39.67 26.35 36.69
N LYS A 129 -39.15 27.37 36.00
CA LYS A 129 -39.18 28.75 36.47
C LYS A 129 -40.61 29.28 36.68
N ARG A 130 -41.55 28.96 35.77
CA ARG A 130 -42.97 29.36 35.91
C ARG A 130 -43.65 28.70 37.12
N LEU A 131 -43.22 27.50 37.49
CA LEU A 131 -43.71 26.80 38.68
C LEU A 131 -43.03 27.28 39.98
N GLY A 132 -42.21 28.33 39.93
CA GLY A 132 -41.51 28.89 41.10
C GLY A 132 -40.14 28.27 41.36
N GLY A 133 -39.63 27.42 40.47
CA GLY A 133 -38.28 26.88 40.55
C GLY A 133 -37.23 27.98 40.36
N SER A 134 -36.23 28.01 41.25
CA SER A 134 -35.06 28.88 41.12
C SER A 134 -33.83 28.04 40.74
N PRO A 135 -32.89 28.58 39.94
CA PRO A 135 -31.66 27.88 39.65
C PRO A 135 -30.89 27.63 40.95
N LEU A 136 -30.33 26.42 41.08
CA LEU A 136 -29.51 26.08 42.22
C LEU A 136 -28.32 27.05 42.35
N PRO A 137 -27.92 27.43 43.58
CA PRO A 137 -26.68 28.16 43.82
C PRO A 137 -25.50 27.49 43.11
N ARG A 138 -24.55 28.29 42.61
CA ARG A 138 -23.41 27.79 41.80
C ARG A 138 -22.66 26.65 42.48
N ASP A 139 -22.49 26.72 43.79
CA ASP A 139 -21.76 25.76 44.62
C ASP A 139 -22.43 24.36 44.66
N ILE A 140 -23.74 24.28 44.38
CA ILE A 140 -24.51 23.04 44.29
C ILE A 140 -24.63 22.57 42.84
N SER A 141 -24.69 23.51 41.88
CA SER A 141 -24.84 23.21 40.46
C SER A 141 -23.65 22.44 39.87
N SER A 142 -22.43 22.62 40.42
CA SER A 142 -21.21 21.91 39.97
C SER A 142 -21.25 20.40 40.19
N ILE A 143 -22.17 19.90 41.02
CA ILE A 143 -22.39 18.46 41.26
C ILE A 143 -23.08 17.80 40.05
N PHE A 144 -23.80 18.58 39.23
CA PHE A 144 -24.68 18.06 38.18
C PHE A 144 -24.22 18.36 36.75
N VAL A 145 -23.07 19.02 36.55
CA VAL A 145 -22.57 19.35 35.22
C VAL A 145 -21.57 18.28 34.76
N GLY A 146 -22.01 17.40 33.85
CA GLY A 146 -21.14 16.47 33.13
C GLY A 146 -21.37 14.99 33.46
N ASN A 147 -22.51 14.43 33.05
CA ASN A 147 -22.76 12.99 32.80
C ASN A 147 -22.41 11.94 33.90
N VAL A 148 -22.06 12.31 35.12
CA VAL A 148 -21.95 11.36 36.24
C VAL A 148 -22.71 11.91 37.43
N PHE A 149 -23.84 11.28 37.74
CA PHE A 149 -24.56 11.51 38.99
C PHE A 149 -23.70 10.98 40.15
N ASP A 150 -23.14 11.87 40.95
CA ASP A 150 -22.47 11.50 42.20
C ASP A 150 -23.51 11.46 43.32
N ALA A 151 -23.94 10.24 43.65
CA ALA A 151 -24.93 9.98 44.67
C ALA A 151 -24.49 10.47 46.06
N ASN A 152 -23.19 10.48 46.36
CA ASN A 152 -22.69 10.91 47.66
C ASN A 152 -22.75 12.43 47.80
N ALA A 153 -22.36 13.15 46.75
CA ALA A 153 -22.46 14.60 46.70
C ALA A 153 -23.92 15.08 46.76
N PHE A 154 -24.86 14.33 46.16
CA PHE A 154 -26.29 14.60 46.28
C PHE A 154 -26.81 14.39 47.70
N ASP A 155 -26.45 13.28 48.36
CA ASP A 155 -26.96 12.95 49.70
C ASP A 155 -26.45 13.95 50.76
N ASP A 156 -25.20 14.43 50.63
CA ASP A 156 -24.65 15.48 51.50
C ASP A 156 -25.30 16.84 51.25
N ALA A 157 -25.55 17.22 50.00
CA ALA A 157 -26.25 18.45 49.67
C ALA A 157 -27.71 18.42 50.15
N TRP A 158 -28.38 17.27 50.02
CA TRP A 158 -29.75 17.05 50.50
C TRP A 158 -29.83 17.13 52.03
N ARG A 159 -28.92 16.46 52.75
CA ARG A 159 -28.86 16.54 54.22
C ARG A 159 -28.60 17.96 54.71
N THR A 160 -27.68 18.67 54.05
CA THR A 160 -27.37 20.07 54.41
C THR A 160 -28.59 20.97 54.20
N ALA A 161 -29.26 20.88 53.05
CA ALA A 161 -30.46 21.65 52.76
C ALA A 161 -31.63 21.29 53.72
N HIS A 162 -31.78 20.01 54.05
CA HIS A 162 -32.80 19.54 54.99
C HIS A 162 -32.53 20.02 56.41
N HIS A 163 -31.27 20.01 56.85
CA HIS A 163 -30.86 20.53 58.15
C HIS A 163 -31.07 22.05 58.26
N MET A 164 -30.81 22.80 57.17
CA MET A 164 -31.09 24.24 57.09
C MET A 164 -32.60 24.55 57.12
N ALA A 165 -33.42 23.70 56.49
CA ALA A 165 -34.87 23.86 56.47
C ALA A 165 -35.53 23.49 57.82
N VAL A 166 -34.96 22.53 58.55
CA VAL A 166 -35.48 22.05 59.85
C VAL A 166 -35.04 22.94 61.01
N HIS A 167 -33.84 23.53 60.97
CA HIS A 167 -33.28 24.26 62.11
C HIS A 167 -33.29 25.79 61.99
N GLY A 168 -33.72 26.35 60.86
CA GLY A 168 -33.64 27.80 60.62
C GLY A 168 -32.19 28.27 60.51
N LEU A 169 -31.98 29.41 59.85
CA LEU A 169 -30.66 29.94 59.45
C LEU A 169 -29.69 30.33 60.60
N GLU A 170 -29.90 29.89 61.85
CA GLU A 170 -29.16 30.41 63.01
C GLU A 170 -27.95 29.57 63.44
N ASN A 171 -27.74 28.35 62.91
CA ASN A 171 -26.55 27.55 63.25
C ASN A 171 -25.78 27.10 62.01
N ALA A 172 -25.32 28.04 61.19
CA ALA A 172 -24.21 27.81 60.27
C ALA A 172 -22.89 28.22 60.95
N ALA A 173 -22.50 27.49 61.99
CA ALA A 173 -21.14 27.51 62.50
C ALA A 173 -20.76 26.11 62.98
N TYR A 174 -19.61 25.64 62.51
CA TYR A 174 -19.00 24.30 62.65
C TYR A 174 -19.57 23.26 61.68
N ILE A 175 -18.75 22.71 60.78
CA ILE A 175 -17.53 21.94 61.09
C ILE A 175 -16.30 22.47 60.32
N VAL A 176 -15.29 22.90 61.09
CA VAL A 176 -13.88 22.72 60.75
C VAL A 176 -13.46 21.41 61.42
N GLY A 177 -12.91 20.47 60.65
CA GLY A 177 -12.42 19.17 61.12
C GLY A 177 -12.67 18.08 60.10
#